data_AF-A0A210PM82-F1
#
_entry.id   AF-A0A210PM82-F1
#
_cell.length_a   1.000
_cell.length_b   1.000
_cell.length_c   1.000
_cell.angle_alpha   90.00
_cell.angle_beta   90.00
_cell.angle_gamma   90.00
#
_symmetry.space_group_name_H-M   'P 1'
#
loop_
_entity.id
_entity.type
_entity.pdbx_description
1 polymer ?
#
loop_
_entity_poly.entity_id
_entity_poly.type
_entity_poly.pdbx_seq_one_letter_code
_entity_poly.pdbx_strand_id
1 'polypeptide(L)'
;MSDAGVRKIWVELKRLDLGLACFATKNYVPKIKKNDTILSKTNAKNSDSPEYHVTQSIQIREDYGSDEIRSIIKDTFQLHDEDMVLKLRNHRGSLMPISCNIASNSKSVPYSLEVVQKYQNVKPKARSVKRDRYHETMKKKIVELLDRIEKLENASPELKQRQNKIITMEMEELEKKLGFLTKRFHEADSTTWKGMFKKNPLW
;
A
#
# COMPACT_ATOMS: atom_id res chain seq x y z
N MET A 1 -2.76 -25.67 -29.45
CA MET A 1 -2.62 -24.64 -28.38
C MET A 1 -1.32 -23.93 -28.66
N SER A 2 -1.38 -22.77 -29.29
CA SER A 2 -0.19 -21.96 -29.58
C SER A 2 0.34 -21.41 -28.26
N ASP A 3 1.54 -21.85 -27.90
CA ASP A 3 2.27 -21.40 -26.73
C ASP A 3 2.33 -19.87 -26.78
N ALA A 4 1.70 -19.21 -25.82
CA ALA A 4 1.76 -17.76 -25.71
C ALA A 4 3.20 -17.43 -25.33
N GLY A 5 4.03 -17.10 -26.32
CA GLY A 5 5.48 -16.92 -26.19
C GLY A 5 5.83 -15.80 -25.22
N VAL A 6 5.84 -16.10 -23.93
CA VAL A 6 6.36 -15.22 -22.89
C VAL A 6 7.89 -15.30 -22.98
N ARG A 7 8.50 -14.22 -23.44
CA ARG A 7 9.96 -14.09 -23.38
C ARG A 7 10.35 -13.58 -22.00
N LYS A 8 11.07 -14.39 -21.25
CA LYS A 8 11.69 -14.00 -19.98
C LYS A 8 13.12 -13.59 -20.22
N ILE A 9 13.46 -12.39 -19.80
CA ILE A 9 14.79 -11.82 -19.93
C ILE A 9 15.30 -11.50 -18.53
N TRP A 10 16.55 -11.87 -18.24
CA TRP A 10 17.18 -11.48 -16.99
C TRP A 10 17.89 -10.16 -17.18
N VAL A 11 17.56 -9.18 -16.34
CA VAL A 11 18.10 -7.83 -16.44
C VAL A 11 18.89 -7.53 -15.17
N GLU A 12 20.16 -7.19 -15.36
CA GLU A 12 20.99 -6.65 -14.28
C GLU A 12 20.85 -5.12 -14.31
N LEU A 13 20.06 -4.58 -13.40
CA LEU A 13 19.94 -3.13 -13.23
C LEU A 13 21.02 -2.66 -12.27
N LYS A 14 21.91 -1.81 -12.77
CA LYS A 14 22.93 -1.14 -11.96
C LYS A 14 22.55 0.32 -11.83
N ARG A 15 22.45 0.79 -10.59
CA ARG A 15 22.37 2.21 -10.28
C ARG A 15 23.76 2.81 -10.46
N LEU A 16 23.85 3.87 -11.25
CA LEU A 16 25.04 4.71 -11.29
C LEU A 16 24.97 5.65 -10.09
N ASP A 17 25.60 5.26 -8.98
CA ASP A 17 25.84 6.16 -7.86
C ASP A 17 26.92 7.17 -8.29
N LEU A 18 26.49 8.23 -8.98
CA LEU A 18 27.32 9.40 -9.18
C LEU A 18 27.42 10.12 -7.84
N GLY A 19 28.36 9.67 -7.00
CA GLY A 19 28.75 10.39 -5.80
C GLY A 19 29.00 11.85 -6.16
N LEU A 20 28.42 12.76 -5.36
CA LEU A 20 28.45 14.21 -5.49
C LEU A 20 29.82 14.75 -5.98
N ALA A 21 29.98 14.82 -7.30
CA ALA A 21 31.02 15.59 -7.95
C ALA A 21 30.29 16.71 -8.69
N CYS A 22 30.18 17.85 -8.03
CA CYS A 22 29.71 19.10 -8.62
C CYS A 22 30.55 19.42 -9.87
N PHE A 23 30.04 19.18 -11.07
CA PHE A 23 30.63 19.73 -12.29
C PHE A 23 29.58 20.19 -13.29
N ALA A 24 29.59 21.51 -13.46
CA ALA A 24 29.25 22.32 -14.62
C ALA A 24 28.57 21.64 -15.81
N THR A 25 27.44 22.24 -16.21
CA THR A 25 26.69 22.00 -17.44
C THR A 25 27.58 22.18 -18.67
N LYS A 26 28.03 21.06 -19.26
CA LYS A 26 28.31 20.97 -20.69
C LYS A 26 27.56 19.76 -21.23
N ASN A 27 26.72 20.01 -22.23
CA ASN A 27 25.94 19.04 -22.98
C ASN A 27 26.84 17.90 -23.48
N TYR A 28 26.91 16.81 -22.70
CA TYR A 28 27.63 15.60 -23.08
C TYR A 28 26.60 14.50 -23.35
N VAL A 29 26.36 14.24 -24.64
CA VAL A 29 25.61 13.06 -25.09
C VAL A 29 26.55 11.86 -24.96
N PRO A 30 26.32 10.92 -24.02
CA PRO A 30 27.22 9.79 -23.87
C PRO A 30 27.01 8.85 -25.06
N LYS A 31 28.10 8.57 -25.80
CA LYS A 31 28.12 7.47 -26.76
C LYS A 31 27.94 6.16 -25.98
N ILE A 32 26.78 5.53 -26.10
CA ILE A 32 26.48 4.21 -25.56
C ILE A 32 27.47 3.23 -26.19
N LYS A 33 28.43 2.73 -25.41
CA LYS A 33 29.31 1.65 -25.84
C LYS A 33 28.45 0.40 -26.01
N LYS A 34 28.47 -0.19 -27.21
CA LYS A 34 27.85 -1.48 -27.49
C LYS A 34 28.52 -2.52 -26.59
N ASN A 35 27.78 -3.07 -25.63
CA ASN A 35 28.26 -4.14 -24.77
C ASN A 35 28.11 -5.48 -25.50
N ASP A 36 29.14 -6.31 -25.42
CA ASP A 36 29.18 -7.64 -26.02
C ASP A 36 28.09 -8.53 -25.42
N THR A 37 27.26 -9.11 -26.29
CA THR A 37 26.18 -10.03 -25.89
C THR A 37 26.78 -11.39 -25.59
N ILE A 38 26.77 -11.80 -24.32
CA ILE A 38 27.21 -13.15 -23.91
C ILE A 38 25.97 -14.06 -23.88
N LEU A 39 25.84 -14.92 -24.90
CA LEU A 39 24.86 -16.02 -24.89
C LEU A 39 25.43 -17.20 -24.07
N SER A 40 24.93 -17.42 -22.86
CA SER A 40 25.24 -18.63 -22.09
C SER A 40 24.12 -19.67 -22.27
N LYS A 41 24.45 -20.83 -22.85
CA LYS A 41 23.56 -22.01 -22.88
C LYS A 41 23.73 -22.81 -21.58
N THR A 42 22.70 -22.91 -20.76
CA THR A 42 22.66 -23.84 -19.63
C THR A 42 21.95 -25.12 -20.03
N ASN A 43 22.67 -26.25 -20.02
CA ASN A 43 22.12 -27.58 -20.28
C ASN A 43 21.36 -28.08 -19.04
N ALA A 44 20.02 -28.02 -19.07
CA ALA A 44 19.17 -28.77 -18.14
C ALA A 44 18.11 -29.54 -18.94
N LYS A 45 18.08 -30.86 -18.72
CA LYS A 45 17.14 -31.81 -19.34
C LYS A 45 15.78 -31.72 -18.63
N ASN A 46 14.72 -31.45 -19.40
CA ASN A 46 13.36 -32.02 -19.34
C ASN A 46 12.27 -30.97 -19.65
N SER A 47 11.53 -31.25 -20.74
CA SER A 47 10.22 -30.73 -21.17
C SER A 47 9.94 -29.22 -21.15
N ASP A 48 9.46 -28.76 -22.32
CA ASP A 48 8.78 -27.49 -22.62
C ASP A 48 9.63 -26.22 -22.78
N SER A 49 9.89 -25.91 -24.06
CA SER A 49 10.41 -24.65 -24.61
C SER A 49 11.82 -24.21 -24.14
N PRO A 50 12.79 -23.99 -25.06
CA PRO A 50 14.08 -23.43 -24.68
C PRO A 50 13.90 -21.99 -24.16
N GLU A 51 14.01 -21.79 -22.85
CA GLU A 51 14.14 -20.45 -22.26
C GLU A 51 15.50 -19.87 -22.69
N TYR A 52 15.48 -18.96 -23.67
CA TYR A 52 16.66 -18.19 -24.05
C TYR A 52 16.92 -17.11 -23.00
N HIS A 53 17.94 -17.33 -22.17
CA HIS A 53 18.39 -16.36 -21.19
C HIS A 53 19.40 -15.39 -21.80
N VAL A 54 18.91 -14.24 -22.27
CA VAL A 54 19.76 -13.09 -22.59
C VAL A 54 19.95 -12.31 -21.30
N THR A 55 21.20 -12.20 -20.83
CA THR A 55 21.54 -11.34 -19.70
C THR A 55 22.19 -10.08 -20.25
N GLN A 56 21.48 -8.96 -20.15
CA GLN A 56 22.03 -7.63 -20.46
C GLN A 56 21.94 -6.74 -19.24
N SER A 57 23.00 -5.97 -19.01
CA SER A 57 23.02 -4.98 -17.94
C SER A 57 22.59 -3.63 -18.48
N ILE A 58 21.69 -2.97 -17.75
CA ILE A 58 21.19 -1.63 -18.10
C ILE A 58 21.60 -0.69 -16.98
N GLN A 59 22.20 0.43 -17.38
CA GLN A 59 22.59 1.50 -16.47
C GLN A 59 21.45 2.52 -16.41
N ILE A 60 20.83 2.65 -15.24
CA ILE A 60 19.74 3.62 -15.02
C ILE A 60 20.31 4.79 -14.21
N ARG A 61 20.05 6.01 -14.68
CA ARG A 61 20.37 7.25 -13.97
C ARG A 61 19.18 7.69 -13.12
N GLU A 62 19.45 8.46 -12.08
CA GLU A 62 18.43 8.92 -11.12
C GLU A 62 17.48 9.97 -11.70
N ASP A 63 17.90 10.68 -12.74
CA ASP A 63 17.13 11.71 -13.43
C ASP A 63 16.12 11.16 -14.44
N TYR A 64 16.12 9.84 -14.72
CA TYR A 64 15.23 9.27 -15.72
C TYR A 64 13.80 9.04 -15.22
N GLY A 65 12.85 9.48 -16.04
CA GLY A 65 11.43 9.17 -15.89
C GLY A 65 11.10 7.71 -16.23
N SER A 66 9.95 7.22 -15.78
CA SER A 66 9.52 5.83 -16.04
C SER A 66 9.42 5.51 -17.54
N ASP A 67 8.99 6.46 -18.36
CA ASP A 67 8.82 6.25 -19.80
C ASP A 67 10.16 6.24 -20.54
N GLU A 68 11.13 7.03 -20.09
CA GLU A 68 12.50 7.00 -20.60
C GLU A 68 13.19 5.68 -20.29
N ILE A 69 13.03 5.17 -19.07
CA ILE A 69 13.56 3.84 -18.68
C ILE A 69 12.92 2.75 -19.55
N ARG A 70 11.62 2.84 -19.81
CA ARG A 70 10.93 1.91 -20.73
C ARG A 70 11.48 2.00 -22.15
N SER A 71 11.72 3.19 -22.67
CA SER A 71 12.32 3.39 -23.99
C SER A 71 13.74 2.81 -24.06
N ILE A 72 14.58 3.06 -23.05
CA ILE A 72 15.93 2.49 -22.97
C ILE A 72 15.88 0.96 -22.96
N ILE A 73 14.97 0.37 -22.18
CA ILE A 73 14.76 -1.09 -22.14
C ILE A 73 14.32 -1.59 -23.52
N LYS A 74 13.34 -0.93 -24.16
CA LYS A 74 12.87 -1.31 -25.50
C LYS A 74 14.00 -1.24 -26.53
N ASP A 75 14.79 -0.17 -26.53
CA ASP A 75 15.90 0.02 -27.47
C ASP A 75 17.01 -1.00 -27.24
N THR A 76 17.34 -1.27 -25.98
CA THR A 76 18.39 -2.23 -25.59
C THR A 76 18.05 -3.65 -26.05
N PHE A 77 16.78 -4.03 -25.90
CA PHE A 77 16.28 -5.36 -26.29
C PHE A 77 15.68 -5.42 -27.70
N GLN A 78 15.76 -4.33 -28.47
CA GLN A 78 15.21 -4.21 -29.83
C GLN A 78 13.71 -4.59 -29.90
N LEU A 79 12.94 -4.15 -28.90
CA LEU A 79 11.51 -4.38 -28.79
C LEU A 79 10.75 -3.27 -29.53
N HIS A 80 10.56 -3.45 -30.83
CA HIS A 80 9.90 -2.46 -31.69
C HIS A 80 8.36 -2.51 -31.65
N ASP A 81 7.77 -3.53 -31.03
CA ASP A 81 6.31 -3.70 -31.03
C ASP A 81 5.63 -2.78 -30.01
N GLU A 82 4.71 -1.94 -30.47
CA GLU A 82 3.96 -0.99 -29.62
C GLU A 82 3.01 -1.70 -28.64
N ASP A 83 2.48 -2.85 -29.03
CA ASP A 83 1.55 -3.64 -28.23
C ASP A 83 2.21 -4.48 -27.12
N MET A 84 3.51 -4.29 -26.87
CA MET A 84 4.21 -4.98 -25.79
C MET A 84 4.11 -4.25 -24.45
N VAL A 85 3.77 -5.03 -23.43
CA VAL A 85 3.76 -4.65 -22.02
C VAL A 85 4.99 -5.26 -21.35
N LEU A 86 5.78 -4.40 -20.73
CA LEU A 86 6.96 -4.77 -19.94
C LEU A 86 6.56 -5.00 -18.48
N LYS A 87 6.81 -6.19 -17.95
CA LYS A 87 6.57 -6.52 -16.54
C LYS A 87 7.89 -6.86 -15.88
N LEU A 88 8.35 -5.99 -14.98
CA LEU A 88 9.52 -6.26 -14.16
C LEU A 88 9.10 -7.04 -12.91
N ARG A 89 9.77 -8.14 -12.61
CA ARG A 89 9.53 -8.95 -11.41
C ARG A 89 10.80 -9.16 -10.62
N ASN A 90 10.64 -9.25 -9.30
CA ASN A 90 11.72 -9.63 -8.39
C ASN A 90 11.93 -11.17 -8.37
N HIS A 91 12.94 -11.62 -7.65
CA HIS A 91 13.23 -13.05 -7.43
C HIS A 91 12.07 -13.83 -6.77
N ARG A 92 11.15 -13.16 -6.07
CA ARG A 92 9.93 -13.76 -5.50
C ARG A 92 8.77 -13.83 -6.50
N GLY A 93 8.96 -13.35 -7.73
CA GLY A 93 7.92 -13.25 -8.74
C GLY A 93 6.92 -12.11 -8.50
N SER A 94 7.17 -11.19 -7.55
CA SER A 94 6.32 -10.02 -7.32
C SER A 94 6.56 -8.95 -8.40
N LEU A 95 5.50 -8.30 -8.86
CA LEU A 95 5.57 -7.23 -9.85
C LEU A 95 6.17 -5.96 -9.23
N MET A 96 7.19 -5.42 -9.89
CA MET A 96 7.89 -4.21 -9.48
C MET A 96 7.58 -3.06 -10.45
N PRO A 97 7.36 -1.82 -9.96
CA PRO A 97 7.22 -0.67 -10.82
C PRO A 97 8.55 -0.35 -11.52
N ILE A 98 8.49 -0.10 -12.83
CA ILE A 98 9.64 0.38 -13.61
C ILE A 98 9.84 1.86 -13.28
N SER A 99 10.76 2.17 -12.35
CA SER A 99 11.05 3.51 -11.86
C SER A 99 12.56 3.67 -11.61
N CYS A 100 13.04 4.91 -11.46
CA CYS A 100 14.45 5.17 -11.14
C CYS A 100 14.85 4.71 -9.72
N ASN A 101 13.89 4.51 -8.82
CA ASN A 101 14.14 4.09 -7.43
C ASN A 101 14.18 2.56 -7.25
N ILE A 102 14.58 1.82 -8.28
CA ILE A 102 14.78 0.37 -8.18
C ILE A 102 16.16 0.12 -7.55
N ALA A 103 16.22 -0.74 -6.54
CA ALA A 103 17.47 -1.14 -5.92
C ALA A 103 18.38 -1.86 -6.93
N SER A 104 19.68 -1.58 -6.88
CA SER A 104 20.67 -2.31 -7.68
C SER A 104 20.58 -3.80 -7.40
N ASN A 105 20.62 -4.59 -8.48
CA ASN A 105 20.52 -6.04 -8.34
C ASN A 105 21.91 -6.71 -8.28
N SER A 106 22.00 -7.82 -7.55
CA SER A 106 23.15 -8.72 -7.55
C SER A 106 22.97 -9.84 -8.58
N LYS A 107 24.08 -10.44 -9.01
CA LYS A 107 24.07 -11.64 -9.88
C LYS A 107 23.33 -12.84 -9.25
N SER A 108 23.21 -12.89 -7.93
CA SER A 108 22.53 -13.96 -7.21
C SER A 108 21.01 -13.81 -7.18
N VAL A 109 20.47 -12.60 -7.39
CA VAL A 109 19.03 -12.32 -7.22
C VAL A 109 18.44 -11.51 -8.40
N PRO A 110 18.74 -11.86 -9.67
CA PRO A 110 18.45 -11.01 -10.82
C PRO A 110 16.95 -10.66 -11.00
N TYR A 111 16.67 -9.55 -11.66
CA TYR A 111 15.31 -9.15 -11.97
C TYR A 111 14.89 -9.86 -13.25
N SER A 112 13.66 -10.34 -13.29
CA SER A 112 13.09 -10.92 -14.50
C SER A 112 12.20 -9.88 -15.18
N LEU A 113 12.52 -9.58 -16.43
CA LEU A 113 11.69 -8.78 -17.31
C LEU A 113 10.87 -9.73 -18.19
N GLU A 114 9.56 -9.76 -17.97
CA GLU A 114 8.62 -10.46 -18.82
C GLU A 114 8.09 -9.50 -19.88
N VAL A 115 8.28 -9.86 -21.15
CA VAL A 115 7.73 -9.12 -22.29
C VAL A 115 6.47 -9.84 -22.74
N VAL A 116 5.31 -9.19 -22.58
CA VAL A 116 3.99 -9.79 -22.82
C VAL A 116 3.18 -8.89 -23.75
N GLN A 117 2.43 -9.45 -24.68
CA GLN A 117 1.50 -8.66 -25.50
C GLN A 117 0.32 -8.12 -24.67
N LYS A 118 -0.11 -6.88 -24.96
CA LYS A 118 -1.22 -6.16 -24.31
C LYS A 118 -2.52 -6.96 -24.31
N TYR A 119 -2.77 -7.70 -25.39
CA TYR A 119 -3.96 -8.54 -25.57
C TYR A 119 -3.59 -10.02 -25.60
N GLN A 120 -3.31 -10.62 -24.44
CA GLN A 120 -3.48 -12.06 -24.33
C GLN A 120 -4.99 -12.33 -24.25
N ASN A 121 -5.59 -12.70 -25.38
CA ASN A 121 -6.90 -13.33 -25.42
C ASN A 121 -6.81 -14.71 -24.73
N VAL A 122 -6.63 -14.72 -23.41
CA VAL A 122 -6.77 -15.93 -22.61
C VAL A 122 -8.25 -16.26 -22.67
N LYS A 123 -8.59 -17.29 -23.45
CA LYS A 123 -9.96 -17.82 -23.46
C LYS A 123 -10.32 -18.13 -22.00
N PRO A 124 -11.38 -17.51 -21.44
CA PRO A 124 -11.72 -17.72 -20.04
C PRO A 124 -11.93 -19.22 -19.82
N LYS A 125 -11.06 -19.83 -19.01
CA LYS A 125 -11.23 -21.23 -18.63
C LYS A 125 -12.56 -21.32 -17.88
N ALA A 126 -13.46 -22.18 -18.32
CA ALA A 126 -14.73 -22.41 -17.65
C ALA A 126 -14.45 -22.69 -16.17
N ARG A 127 -14.89 -21.79 -15.28
CA ARG A 127 -14.71 -21.94 -13.84
C ARG A 127 -15.48 -23.18 -13.40
N SER A 128 -14.80 -24.25 -13.05
CA SER A 128 -15.39 -25.46 -12.45
C SER A 128 -15.71 -25.27 -10.97
N VAL A 129 -16.07 -24.06 -10.55
CA VAL A 129 -16.52 -23.84 -9.17
C VAL A 129 -17.90 -24.45 -9.07
N LYS A 130 -18.00 -25.60 -8.38
CA LYS A 130 -19.27 -26.26 -8.08
C LYS A 130 -20.17 -25.23 -7.40
N ARG A 131 -21.25 -24.82 -8.09
CA ARG A 131 -22.17 -23.76 -7.63
C ARG A 131 -22.77 -24.07 -6.26
N ASP A 132 -22.83 -25.34 -5.88
CA ASP A 132 -23.38 -25.82 -4.62
C ASP A 132 -22.69 -25.19 -3.39
N ARG A 133 -21.35 -25.01 -3.44
CA ARG A 133 -20.61 -24.37 -2.33
C ARG A 133 -20.92 -22.88 -2.19
N TYR A 134 -21.30 -22.20 -3.27
CA TYR A 134 -21.66 -20.79 -3.21
C TYR A 134 -23.00 -20.60 -2.49
N HIS A 135 -23.96 -21.47 -2.77
CA HIS A 135 -25.26 -21.43 -2.10
C HIS A 135 -25.13 -21.72 -0.59
N GLU A 136 -24.36 -22.73 -0.20
CA GLU A 136 -24.11 -23.05 1.22
C GLU A 136 -23.41 -21.91 1.95
N THR A 137 -22.38 -21.31 1.34
CA THR A 137 -21.66 -20.19 1.95
C THR A 137 -22.54 -18.94 2.08
N MET A 138 -23.41 -18.66 1.11
CA MET A 138 -24.38 -17.56 1.25
C MET A 138 -25.40 -17.85 2.35
N LYS A 139 -25.95 -19.06 2.41
CA LYS A 139 -26.90 -19.45 3.47
C LYS A 139 -26.28 -19.28 4.86
N LYS A 140 -25.03 -19.74 5.03
CA LYS A 140 -24.29 -19.56 6.29
C LYS A 140 -24.12 -18.08 6.65
N LYS A 141 -23.73 -17.23 5.69
CA LYS A 141 -23.59 -15.79 5.93
C LYS A 141 -24.91 -15.12 6.33
N ILE A 142 -26.03 -15.53 5.73
CA ILE A 142 -27.35 -14.99 6.08
C ILE A 142 -27.70 -15.35 7.53
N VAL A 143 -27.48 -16.61 7.94
CA VAL A 143 -27.72 -17.05 9.32
C VAL A 143 -26.83 -16.28 10.31
N GLU A 144 -25.54 -16.13 10.01
CA GLU A 144 -24.63 -15.35 10.86
C GLU A 144 -25.05 -13.88 11.01
N LEU A 145 -25.63 -13.27 9.96
CA LEU A 145 -26.16 -11.91 10.03
C LEU A 145 -27.41 -11.83 10.89
N LEU A 146 -28.31 -12.81 10.80
CA LEU A 146 -29.52 -12.88 11.62
C LEU A 146 -29.17 -13.02 13.11
N ASP A 147 -28.27 -13.94 13.46
CA ASP A 147 -27.78 -14.09 14.84
C ASP A 147 -27.17 -12.80 15.39
N ARG A 148 -26.47 -12.04 14.54
CA ARG A 148 -25.88 -10.75 14.92
C ARG A 148 -26.95 -9.69 15.17
N ILE A 149 -27.99 -9.65 14.35
CA ILE A 149 -29.12 -8.73 14.54
C ILE A 149 -29.84 -9.05 15.85
N GLU A 150 -30.14 -10.32 16.10
CA GLU A 150 -30.80 -10.76 17.34
C GLU A 150 -29.99 -10.38 18.59
N LYS A 151 -28.66 -10.56 18.57
CA LYS A 151 -27.78 -10.13 19.67
C LYS A 151 -27.81 -8.61 19.89
N LEU A 152 -27.87 -7.82 18.81
CA LEU A 152 -27.97 -6.37 18.89
C LEU A 152 -29.33 -5.91 19.42
N GLU A 153 -30.40 -6.56 18.99
CA GLU A 153 -31.76 -6.28 19.47
C GLU A 153 -31.90 -6.59 20.96
N ASN A 154 -31.33 -7.71 21.42
CA ASN A 154 -31.30 -8.08 22.83
C ASN A 154 -30.44 -7.12 23.69
N ALA A 155 -29.33 -6.61 23.16
CA ALA A 155 -28.48 -5.64 23.87
C ALA A 155 -29.04 -4.20 23.89
N SER A 156 -29.90 -3.85 22.92
CA SER A 156 -30.50 -2.51 22.79
C SER A 156 -31.27 -2.02 24.03
N PRO A 157 -32.17 -2.81 24.67
CA PRO A 157 -32.86 -2.38 25.88
C PRO A 157 -31.91 -2.19 27.07
N GLU A 158 -30.87 -3.02 27.19
CA GLU A 158 -29.88 -2.90 28.26
C GLU A 158 -29.09 -1.58 28.16
N LEU A 159 -28.75 -1.17 26.94
CA LEU A 159 -28.06 0.11 26.68
C LEU A 159 -28.92 1.31 27.11
N LYS A 160 -30.22 1.32 26.77
CA LYS A 160 -31.13 2.38 27.19
C LYS A 160 -31.26 2.44 28.71
N GLN A 161 -31.39 1.30 29.38
CA GLN A 161 -31.45 1.25 30.84
C GLN A 161 -30.15 1.77 31.48
N ARG A 162 -28.99 1.40 30.93
CA ARG A 162 -27.69 1.87 31.43
C ARG A 162 -27.52 3.38 31.24
N GLN A 163 -27.94 3.92 30.10
CA GLN A 163 -27.93 5.37 29.85
C GLN A 163 -28.83 6.11 30.83
N ASN A 164 -30.06 5.65 31.03
CA ASN A 164 -30.98 6.26 31.98
C ASN A 164 -30.41 6.25 33.40
N LYS A 165 -29.78 5.14 33.83
CA LYS A 165 -29.10 5.07 35.15
C LYS A 165 -28.00 6.12 35.28
N ILE A 166 -27.16 6.29 34.26
CA ILE A 166 -26.09 7.30 34.27
C ILE A 166 -26.69 8.71 34.37
N ILE A 167 -27.70 9.02 33.56
CA ILE A 167 -28.38 10.33 33.58
C ILE A 167 -29.00 10.60 34.96
N THR A 168 -29.68 9.63 35.56
CA THR A 168 -30.24 9.78 36.91
C THR A 168 -29.15 10.06 37.94
N MET A 169 -28.03 9.32 37.91
CA MET A 169 -26.92 9.55 38.83
C MET A 169 -26.29 10.94 38.68
N GLU A 170 -26.08 11.41 37.44
CA GLU A 170 -25.56 12.75 37.18
C GLU A 170 -26.53 13.84 37.63
N MET A 171 -27.84 13.63 37.43
CA MET A 171 -28.87 14.56 37.88
C MET A 171 -28.92 14.67 39.40
N GLU A 172 -28.81 13.54 40.13
CA GLU A 172 -28.70 13.54 41.59
C GLU A 172 -27.42 14.24 42.08
N GLU A 173 -26.29 14.07 41.38
CA GLU A 173 -25.05 14.76 41.73
C GLU A 173 -25.16 16.27 41.52
N LEU A 174 -25.77 16.69 40.41
CA LEU A 174 -26.04 18.10 40.13
C LEU A 174 -26.98 18.71 41.16
N GLU A 175 -28.04 18.00 41.55
CA GLU A 175 -28.98 18.45 42.58
C GLU A 175 -28.28 18.64 43.94
N LYS A 176 -27.39 17.72 44.32
CA LYS A 176 -26.55 17.86 45.53
C LYS A 176 -25.65 19.10 45.47
N LYS A 177 -24.97 19.32 44.33
CA LYS A 177 -24.11 20.49 44.12
C LYS A 177 -24.91 21.80 44.15
N LEU A 178 -26.07 21.82 43.50
CA LEU A 178 -26.96 22.98 43.47
C LEU A 178 -27.52 23.27 44.87
N GLY A 179 -27.95 22.24 45.61
CA GLY A 179 -28.37 22.38 47.00
C GLY A 179 -27.27 22.96 47.90
N PHE A 180 -26.02 22.50 47.71
CA PHE A 180 -24.86 23.07 48.42
C PHE A 180 -24.64 24.55 48.06
N LEU A 181 -24.68 24.91 46.77
CA LEU A 181 -24.51 26.29 46.33
C LEU A 181 -25.64 27.20 46.84
N THR A 182 -26.89 26.77 46.75
CA THR A 182 -28.04 27.50 47.27
C THR A 182 -27.91 27.75 48.78
N LYS A 183 -27.44 26.74 49.54
CA LYS A 183 -27.16 26.91 50.97
C LYS A 183 -26.07 27.95 51.22
N ARG A 184 -24.94 27.88 50.51
CA ARG A 184 -23.84 28.87 50.62
C ARG A 184 -24.27 30.27 50.22
N PHE A 185 -25.13 30.39 49.23
CA PHE A 185 -25.70 31.66 48.79
C PHE A 185 -26.54 32.31 49.90
N HIS A 186 -27.43 31.54 50.54
CA HIS A 186 -28.21 32.02 51.68
C HIS A 186 -27.35 32.39 52.90
N GLU A 187 -26.29 31.63 53.18
CA GLU A 187 -25.31 31.97 54.22
C GLU A 187 -24.63 33.32 53.92
N ALA A 188 -24.23 33.56 52.67
CA ALA A 188 -23.62 34.82 52.25
C ALA A 188 -24.60 36.00 52.35
N ASP A 189 -25.86 35.82 51.91
CA ASP A 189 -26.90 36.87 51.99
C ASP A 189 -27.22 37.26 53.43
N SER A 190 -27.28 36.29 54.35
CA SER A 190 -27.51 36.56 55.78
C SER A 190 -26.31 37.24 56.47
N THR A 191 -25.11 37.08 55.90
CA THR A 191 -23.89 37.70 56.42
C THR A 191 -23.78 39.13 55.92
N THR A 192 -24.39 40.06 56.66
CA THR A 192 -24.08 41.48 56.47
C THR A 192 -22.58 41.71 56.67
N TRP A 193 -21.90 42.21 55.63
CA TRP A 193 -20.47 42.48 55.66
C TRP A 193 -20.18 43.59 56.68
N LYS A 194 -19.91 43.22 57.94
CA LYS A 194 -19.60 44.16 59.04
C LYS A 194 -18.19 44.78 58.92
N GLY A 195 -17.50 44.53 57.81
CA GLY A 195 -16.14 44.99 57.54
C GLY A 195 -16.09 46.14 56.53
N MET A 196 -16.82 47.22 56.76
CA MET A 196 -16.54 48.48 56.05
C MET A 196 -15.24 49.06 56.64
N PHE A 197 -14.12 48.88 55.93
CA PHE A 197 -12.83 49.56 56.07
C PHE A 197 -12.65 50.43 57.33
N LYS A 198 -12.48 49.82 58.50
CA LYS A 198 -12.01 50.55 59.69
C LYS A 198 -10.48 50.67 59.60
N LYS A 199 -10.04 51.59 58.74
CA LYS A 199 -8.66 52.11 58.57
C LYS A 199 -7.57 51.04 58.36
N ASN A 200 -6.89 51.13 57.22
CA ASN A 200 -5.56 50.56 57.06
C ASN A 200 -4.68 51.04 58.24
N PRO A 201 -4.08 50.15 59.05
CA PRO A 201 -2.99 50.58 59.89
C PRO A 201 -1.85 50.99 58.95
N LEU A 202 -1.65 52.30 58.83
CA LEU A 202 -0.43 52.87 58.27
C LEU A 202 0.66 52.65 59.31
N TRP A 203 1.31 51.49 59.24
CA TRP A 203 2.68 51.27 59.65
C TRP A 203 3.21 50.02 58.95
#